data_AF-A0A2I1DYY3-F1
#
_entry.id   AF-A0A2I1DYY3-F1
#
_cell.length_a   1.000
_cell.length_b   1.000
_cell.length_c   1.000
_cell.angle_alpha   90.00
_cell.angle_beta   90.00
_cell.angle_gamma   90.00
#
_symmetry.space_group_name_H-M   'P 1'
#
loop_
_entity.id
_entity.type
_entity.pdbx_description
1 polymer ?
#
loop_
_entity_poly.entity_id
_entity_poly.type
_entity_poly.pdbx_seq_one_letter_code
_entity_poly.pdbx_strand_id
1 'polypeptide(L)' 'MKKIKEQNAVATQIYVFLLKIPISKIPSVMITALPIKGNATAKEISNHLLMIIEMIAHCNINLVSFGADGAITEMKA' A
#
# COMPACT_ATOMS: atom_id res chain seq x y z
N MET A 1 19.19 18.63 -1.63
CA MET A 1 19.12 18.89 -0.18
C MET A 1 18.33 20.16 0.16
N LYS A 2 18.70 21.35 -0.34
CA LYS A 2 18.02 22.62 0.03
C LYS A 2 16.50 22.61 -0.22
N LYS A 3 16.06 22.29 -1.45
CA LYS A 3 14.61 22.15 -1.79
C LYS A 3 13.85 21.12 -0.95
N ILE A 4 14.47 19.96 -0.65
CA ILE A 4 13.84 18.91 0.16
C ILE A 4 13.58 19.42 1.58
N LYS A 5 14.55 20.14 2.16
CA LYS A 5 14.40 20.77 3.48
C LYS A 5 13.39 21.92 3.44
N GLU A 6 13.47 22.78 2.43
CA GLU A 6 12.55 23.93 2.24
C GLU A 6 11.09 23.48 2.09
N GLN A 7 10.83 22.37 1.39
CA GLN A 7 9.48 21.82 1.18
C GLN A 7 9.09 20.77 2.23
N ASN A 8 9.96 20.52 3.20
CA ASN A 8 9.83 19.44 4.17
C ASN A 8 9.48 18.09 3.49
N ALA A 9 10.04 17.77 2.33
CA ALA A 9 9.57 16.70 1.44
C ALA A 9 10.00 15.28 1.87
N VAL A 10 10.47 15.12 3.11
CA VAL A 10 10.84 13.81 3.67
C VAL A 10 9.58 13.13 4.18
N ALA A 11 9.34 11.89 3.76
CA ALA A 11 8.25 11.07 4.28
C ALA A 11 8.59 10.55 5.68
N THR A 12 7.60 10.48 6.55
CA THR A 12 7.74 9.96 7.92
C THR A 12 7.32 8.50 8.02
N GLN A 13 6.49 8.03 7.08
CA GLN A 13 5.98 6.66 7.03
C GLN A 13 5.91 6.20 5.58
N ILE A 14 5.84 4.88 5.38
CA ILE A 14 5.65 4.27 4.06
C ILE A 14 4.49 3.28 4.19
N TYR A 15 3.47 3.45 3.37
CA TYR A 15 2.37 2.48 3.26
C TYR A 15 2.70 1.48 2.16
N VAL A 16 2.69 0.18 2.47
CA VAL A 16 3.18 -0.87 1.56
C VAL A 16 2.07 -1.87 1.26
N PHE A 17 1.88 -2.19 -0.02
CA PHE A 17 1.03 -3.31 -0.43
C PHE A 17 1.90 -4.49 -0.84
N LEU A 18 1.71 -5.61 -0.15
CA LEU A 18 2.48 -6.84 -0.34
C LEU A 18 1.61 -7.91 -1.00
N LEU A 19 2.12 -8.49 -2.08
CA LEU A 19 1.57 -9.70 -2.69
C LEU A 19 2.21 -10.92 -2.06
N LYS A 20 1.41 -11.73 -1.39
CA LYS A 20 1.84 -13.03 -0.87
C LYS A 20 1.39 -14.13 -1.82
N ILE A 21 2.36 -14.80 -2.45
CA ILE A 21 2.08 -15.98 -3.27
C ILE A 21 1.89 -17.18 -2.32
N PRO A 22 0.77 -17.92 -2.39
CA PRO A 22 0.43 -18.99 -1.45
C PRO A 22 1.21 -20.29 -1.73
N ILE A 23 2.52 -20.18 -1.93
CA ILE A 23 3.46 -21.29 -2.09
C ILE A 23 4.52 -21.12 -0.99
N SER A 24 4.75 -22.17 -0.19
CA SER A 24 5.31 -22.06 1.17
C SER A 24 6.77 -21.55 1.29
N LYS A 25 7.38 -21.01 0.24
CA LYS A 25 8.78 -20.54 0.23
C LYS A 25 9.04 -19.32 -0.66
N ILE A 26 8.01 -18.77 -1.31
CA ILE A 26 8.18 -17.57 -2.13
C ILE A 26 8.04 -16.35 -1.22
N PRO A 27 9.03 -15.45 -1.16
CA PRO A 27 8.91 -14.23 -0.38
C PRO A 27 7.80 -13.35 -0.93
N SER A 28 7.17 -12.56 -0.05
CA SER A 28 6.18 -11.58 -0.48
C SER A 28 6.82 -10.57 -1.44
N VAL A 29 6.09 -10.21 -2.49
CA VAL A 29 6.51 -9.22 -3.47
C VAL A 29 5.86 -7.89 -3.14
N MET A 30 6.64 -6.83 -3.02
CA MET A 30 6.11 -5.48 -2.85
C MET A 30 5.53 -4.98 -4.18
N ILE A 31 4.22 -4.75 -4.23
CA ILE A 31 3.55 -4.20 -5.42
C ILE A 31 3.73 -2.68 -5.46
N THR A 32 3.53 -2.01 -4.31
CA THR A 32 3.70 -0.56 -4.23
C THR A 32 4.12 -0.13 -2.84
N ALA A 33 4.80 1.01 -2.78
CA ALA A 33 5.25 1.69 -1.58
C ALA A 33 4.93 3.19 -1.71
N LEU A 34 4.05 3.68 -0.84
CA LEU A 34 3.59 5.06 -0.83
C LEU A 34 4.28 5.80 0.32
N PRO A 35 5.23 6.70 0.03
CA PRO A 35 5.84 7.54 1.05
C PRO A 35 4.83 8.60 1.52
N ILE A 36 4.48 8.60 2.80
CA ILE A 36 3.49 9.50 3.39
C ILE A 36 4.05 10.24 4.60
N LYS A 37 3.38 11.33 5.00
CA LYS A 37 3.73 12.11 6.20
C LYS A 37 2.87 11.76 7.42
N GLY A 38 2.25 10.58 7.43
CA GLY A 38 1.29 10.17 8.46
C GLY A 38 -0.07 10.87 8.34
N ASN A 39 -0.34 11.52 7.21
CA ASN A 39 -1.57 12.25 6.91
C ASN A 39 -2.47 11.50 5.90
N ALA A 40 -2.14 10.26 5.57
CA ALA A 40 -2.96 9.46 4.65
C ALA A 40 -4.33 9.22 5.28
N THR A 41 -5.37 9.46 4.50
CA THR A 41 -6.76 9.23 4.90
C THR A 41 -7.18 7.81 4.56
N ALA A 42 -8.22 7.31 5.25
CA ALA A 42 -8.82 6.01 4.96
C ALA A 42 -9.24 5.93 3.48
N LYS A 43 -9.91 6.97 2.99
CA LYS A 43 -10.35 7.09 1.59
C LYS A 43 -9.19 6.98 0.59
N GLU A 44 -8.06 7.67 0.83
CA GLU A 44 -6.91 7.59 -0.07
C GLU A 44 -6.35 6.17 -0.11
N ILE A 45 -6.26 5.50 1.04
CA ILE A 45 -5.79 4.10 1.13
C ILE A 45 -6.78 3.16 0.43
N SER A 46 -8.08 3.27 0.68
CA SER A 46 -9.12 2.45 0.01
C SER A 46 -9.06 2.61 -1.51
N ASN A 47 -8.85 3.82 -2.00
CA ASN A 47 -8.74 4.08 -3.44
C ASN A 47 -7.51 3.39 -4.06
N HIS A 48 -6.36 3.40 -3.37
CA HIS A 48 -5.17 2.69 -3.84
C HIS A 48 -5.38 1.18 -3.82
N LEU A 49 -6.03 0.65 -2.77
CA LEU A 49 -6.38 -0.77 -2.69
C LEU A 49 -7.30 -1.18 -3.86
N LEU A 50 -8.33 -0.39 -4.15
CA LEU A 50 -9.27 -0.66 -5.24
C LEU A 50 -8.56 -0.69 -6.60
N MET A 51 -7.68 0.29 -6.86
CA MET A 51 -6.88 0.34 -8.08
C MET A 51 -5.99 -0.91 -8.23
N ILE A 52 -5.38 -1.39 -7.14
CA ILE A 52 -4.57 -2.62 -7.14
C ILE A 52 -5.45 -3.84 -7.43
N ILE A 53 -6.64 -3.93 -6.84
CA ILE A 53 -7.59 -5.03 -7.09
C ILE A 53 -8.02 -5.03 -8.56
N GLU A 54 -8.32 -3.86 -9.13
CA GLU A 54 -8.62 -3.71 -10.56
C GLU A 54 -7.46 -4.18 -11.42
N MET A 55 -6.22 -3.79 -11.10
CA MET A 55 -5.03 -4.26 -11.84
C MET A 55 -4.86 -5.78 -11.74
N ILE A 56 -5.03 -6.37 -10.55
CA ILE A 56 -4.97 -7.82 -10.31
C ILE A 56 -6.02 -8.55 -11.19
N ALA A 57 -7.24 -8.01 -11.26
CA ALA A 57 -8.30 -8.55 -12.11
C ALA A 57 -7.95 -8.45 -13.60
N HIS A 58 -7.42 -7.32 -14.06
CA HIS A 58 -6.96 -7.15 -15.45
C HIS A 58 -5.81 -8.11 -15.81
N CYS A 59 -4.93 -8.42 -14.85
CA CYS A 59 -3.86 -9.41 -15.03
C CYS A 59 -4.34 -10.87 -14.89
N ASN A 60 -5.63 -11.10 -14.65
CA ASN A 60 -6.22 -12.42 -14.42
C ASN A 60 -5.54 -13.20 -13.28
N ILE A 61 -5.12 -12.49 -12.24
CA ILE A 61 -4.52 -13.08 -11.03
C ILE A 61 -5.65 -13.38 -10.04
N ASN A 62 -5.72 -14.62 -9.58
CA ASN A 62 -6.72 -15.02 -8.57
C ASN A 62 -6.36 -14.46 -7.19
N LEU A 63 -7.07 -13.43 -6.76
CA LEU A 63 -6.99 -12.93 -5.39
C LEU A 63 -7.76 -13.85 -4.44
N VAL A 64 -7.05 -14.54 -3.56
CA VAL A 64 -7.64 -15.51 -2.61
C VAL A 64 -8.04 -14.83 -1.29
N SER A 65 -7.24 -13.87 -0.84
CA SER A 65 -7.47 -13.14 0.42
C SER A 65 -6.71 -11.83 0.44
N PHE A 66 -7.14 -10.92 1.32
CA PHE A 66 -6.41 -9.70 1.68
C PHE A 66 -6.33 -9.61 3.21
N GLY A 67 -5.28 -8.96 3.70
CA GLY A 67 -5.06 -8.72 5.12
C GLY A 67 -4.35 -7.40 5.31
N ALA A 68 -4.55 -6.79 6.48
CA ALA A 68 -4.04 -5.47 6.83
C ALA A 68 -3.35 -5.54 8.20
N ASP A 69 -2.52 -4.56 8.54
CA ASP A 69 -1.78 -4.56 9.81
C ASP A 69 -2.63 -4.05 10.98
N GLY A 70 -3.82 -3.54 10.69
CA GLY A 70 -4.78 -3.08 11.69
C GLY A 70 -4.58 -1.62 12.09
N ALA A 71 -3.89 -0.81 11.26
CA ALA A 71 -3.82 0.62 11.47
C ALA A 71 -5.22 1.24 11.52
N ILE A 72 -5.43 2.23 12.40
CA ILE A 72 -6.74 2.89 12.59
C ILE A 72 -7.32 3.41 11.27
N THR A 73 -6.45 3.85 10.36
CA THR A 73 -6.84 4.35 9.04
C THR A 73 -7.39 3.24 8.14
N GLU A 74 -6.88 2.01 8.26
CA GLU A 74 -7.39 0.82 7.55
C GLU A 74 -8.70 0.32 8.16
N MET A 75 -8.91 0.47 9.47
CA MET A 75 -10.16 0.07 10.14
C MET A 75 -11.36 0.96 9.77
N LYS A 76 -11.07 2.17 9.25
CA LYS A 76 -12.06 3.17 8.84
C LYS A 76 -12.26 3.21 7.32
N ALA A 77 -11.53 2.37 6.57
CA ALA A 77 -11.49 2.28 5.12
C ALA A 77 -12.68 1.49 4.56
#